data_AF-A0A966Q467-F1
#
_entry.id   AF-A0A966Q467-F1
#
_cell.length_a   1.000
_cell.length_b   1.000
_cell.length_c   1.000
_cell.angle_alpha   90.00
_cell.angle_beta   90.00
_cell.angle_gamma   90.00
#
_symmetry.space_group_name_H-M   'P 1'
#
loop_
_entity.id
_entity.type
_entity.pdbx_description
1 polymer ?
#
loop_
_entity_poly.entity_id
_entity_poly.type
_entity_poly.pdbx_seq_one_letter_code
_entity_poly.pdbx_strand_id
1 'polypeptide(L)'
;MSSTTLVFGFAYLILGIAGFVLTGSTHKTALIPCVFGVLFLILGLLARKDHLRKHVMHATVLIALLAFAGTVKALGHLPDLIHGTAERPAAVITQSINAGLSLLYIVFAVRSFIQARRARSS
;
A
#
# COMPACT_ATOMS: atom_id res chain seq x y z
N MET A 1 -10.33 -7.74 9.09
CA MET A 1 -9.34 -7.07 8.23
C MET A 1 -8.29 -7.99 7.61
N SER A 2 -8.05 -9.22 8.09
CA SER A 2 -6.99 -10.08 7.53
C SER A 2 -7.15 -10.29 6.03
N SER A 3 -8.37 -10.58 5.55
CA SER A 3 -8.67 -10.70 4.11
C SER A 3 -8.38 -9.42 3.33
N THR A 4 -8.74 -8.25 3.87
CA THR A 4 -8.43 -6.95 3.25
C THR A 4 -6.93 -6.74 3.13
N THR A 5 -6.16 -6.99 4.20
CA THR A 5 -4.69 -6.91 4.17
C THR A 5 -4.08 -7.81 3.10
N LEU A 6 -4.62 -9.03 2.91
CA LEU A 6 -4.17 -9.93 1.86
C LEU A 6 -4.47 -9.39 0.45
N VAL A 7 -5.69 -8.89 0.21
CA VAL A 7 -6.09 -8.29 -1.07
C VAL A 7 -5.18 -7.12 -1.44
N PHE A 8 -4.90 -6.23 -0.47
CA PHE A 8 -3.97 -5.13 -0.69
C PHE A 8 -2.54 -5.64 -0.93
N GLY A 9 -2.09 -6.66 -0.20
CA GLY A 9 -0.79 -7.29 -0.46
C GLY A 9 -0.63 -7.78 -1.89
N PHE A 10 -1.65 -8.46 -2.43
CA PHE A 10 -1.67 -8.86 -3.84
C PHE A 10 -1.72 -7.67 -4.80
N ALA A 11 -2.53 -6.64 -4.50
CA ALA A 11 -2.59 -5.43 -5.33
C ALA A 11 -1.21 -4.74 -5.44
N TYR A 12 -0.46 -4.68 -4.34
CA TYR A 12 0.91 -4.14 -4.33
C TYR A 12 1.91 -4.98 -5.12
N LEU A 13 1.81 -6.32 -5.04
CA LEU A 13 2.62 -7.21 -5.87
C LEU A 13 2.33 -7.01 -7.36
N ILE A 14 1.05 -6.96 -7.73
CA ILE A 14 0.64 -6.71 -9.11
C ILE A 14 1.17 -5.36 -9.58
N LEU A 15 1.03 -4.31 -8.77
CA LEU A 15 1.53 -2.97 -9.12
C LEU A 15 3.05 -2.97 -9.37
N GLY A 16 3.84 -3.60 -8.49
CA GLY A 16 5.29 -3.60 -8.63
C GLY A 16 5.78 -4.49 -9.78
N ILE A 17 5.19 -5.68 -9.96
CA ILE A 17 5.54 -6.59 -11.06
C ILE A 17 5.12 -5.98 -12.41
N ALA A 18 3.87 -5.52 -12.53
CA ALA A 18 3.37 -4.90 -13.75
C ALA A 18 4.16 -3.61 -14.05
N GLY A 19 4.41 -2.77 -13.04
CA GLY A 19 5.22 -1.57 -13.19
C GLY A 19 6.63 -1.87 -13.70
N PHE A 20 7.28 -2.93 -13.19
CA PHE A 20 8.62 -3.33 -13.65
C PHE A 20 8.61 -3.88 -15.08
N VAL A 21 7.67 -4.76 -15.42
CA VAL A 21 7.58 -5.37 -16.75
C VAL A 21 7.22 -4.32 -17.81
N LEU A 22 6.22 -3.48 -17.55
CA LEU A 22 5.75 -2.46 -18.49
C LEU A 22 6.77 -1.34 -18.74
N THR A 23 7.71 -1.11 -17.81
CA THR A 23 8.77 -0.10 -17.94
C THR A 23 10.06 -0.65 -18.56
N GLY A 24 10.01 -1.85 -19.13
CA GLY A 24 11.17 -2.47 -19.79
C GLY A 24 12.18 -3.08 -18.83
N SER A 25 11.82 -3.29 -17.56
CA SER A 25 12.65 -4.00 -16.56
C SER A 25 14.02 -3.36 -16.29
N THR A 26 14.17 -2.08 -16.61
CA THR A 26 15.43 -1.33 -16.50
C THR A 26 15.66 -0.82 -15.08
N HIS A 27 14.61 -0.36 -14.41
CA HIS A 27 14.70 0.26 -13.09
C HIS A 27 14.18 -0.68 -12.00
N LYS A 28 15.10 -1.31 -11.26
CA LYS A 28 14.76 -2.18 -10.11
C LYS A 28 13.95 -1.48 -9.02
N THR A 29 13.99 -0.15 -8.96
CA THR A 29 13.18 0.66 -8.04
C THR A 29 11.68 0.52 -8.25
N ALA A 30 11.23 0.08 -9.44
CA ALA A 30 9.82 -0.23 -9.69
C ALA A 30 9.29 -1.42 -8.86
N LEU A 31 10.19 -2.23 -8.25
CA LEU A 31 9.83 -3.37 -7.40
C LEU A 31 9.63 -2.99 -5.92
N ILE A 32 9.84 -1.72 -5.54
CA ILE A 32 9.59 -1.26 -4.16
C ILE A 32 8.16 -1.60 -3.67
N PRO A 33 7.08 -1.41 -4.48
CA PRO A 33 5.74 -1.83 -4.10
C PRO A 33 5.64 -3.33 -3.77
N CYS A 34 6.42 -4.20 -4.44
CA CYS A 34 6.41 -5.63 -4.12
C CYS A 34 6.88 -5.93 -2.70
N VAL A 35 7.88 -5.19 -2.21
CA VAL A 35 8.38 -5.34 -0.83
C VAL A 35 7.25 -5.07 0.17
N PHE A 36 6.52 -3.97 -0.02
CA PHE A 36 5.34 -3.70 0.78
C PHE A 36 4.30 -4.81 0.62
N GLY A 37 3.99 -5.23 -0.61
CA GLY A 37 3.05 -6.33 -0.88
C GLY A 37 3.36 -7.61 -0.09
N VAL A 38 4.62 -8.03 -0.08
CA VAL A 38 5.08 -9.20 0.70
C VAL A 38 4.87 -8.97 2.20
N LEU A 39 5.22 -7.79 2.73
CA LEU A 39 4.99 -7.47 4.14
C LEU A 39 3.50 -7.53 4.51
N PHE A 40 2.63 -6.98 3.67
CA PHE A 40 1.18 -7.05 3.85
C PHE A 40 0.68 -8.50 3.83
N LEU A 41 1.19 -9.35 2.94
CA LEU A 41 0.80 -10.76 2.89
C LEU A 41 1.22 -11.52 4.16
N ILE A 42 2.47 -11.38 4.58
CA ILE A 42 3.01 -12.06 5.78
C ILE A 42 2.20 -11.63 7.01
N LEU A 43 2.00 -10.31 7.19
CA LEU A 43 1.24 -9.80 8.32
C LEU A 43 -0.25 -10.15 8.22
N GLY A 44 -0.82 -10.17 7.01
CA GLY A 44 -2.21 -10.61 6.79
C GLY A 44 -2.45 -12.06 7.20
N LEU A 45 -1.48 -12.94 6.94
CA LEU A 45 -1.49 -14.33 7.42
C LEU A 45 -1.29 -14.41 8.93
N LEU A 46 -0.34 -13.65 9.48
CA LEU A 46 -0.05 -13.66 10.92
C LEU A 46 -1.22 -13.11 11.75
N ALA A 47 -2.00 -12.19 11.19
CA ALA A 47 -3.21 -11.63 11.79
C ALA A 47 -4.35 -12.65 11.96
N ARG A 48 -4.25 -13.86 11.36
CA ARG A 48 -5.19 -14.97 11.60
C ARG A 48 -4.98 -15.64 12.96
N LYS A 49 -3.83 -15.43 13.61
CA LYS A 49 -3.57 -15.92 14.97
C LYS A 49 -4.16 -14.93 15.97
N ASP A 50 -5.15 -15.34 16.76
CA ASP A 50 -5.90 -14.44 17.65
C ASP A 50 -5.03 -13.73 18.69
N HIS A 51 -4.00 -14.40 19.22
CA HIS A 51 -3.07 -13.79 20.19
C HIS A 51 -2.22 -12.65 19.59
N LEU A 52 -1.95 -12.69 18.28
CA LEU A 52 -1.13 -11.66 17.59
C LEU A 52 -1.98 -10.61 16.87
N ARG A 53 -3.26 -10.89 16.64
CA ARG A 53 -4.15 -10.12 15.77
C ARG A 53 -4.12 -8.61 16.07
N LYS A 54 -4.16 -8.18 17.33
CA LYS A 54 -4.18 -6.75 17.66
C LYS A 54 -2.87 -6.04 17.29
N HIS A 55 -1.73 -6.63 17.61
CA HIS A 55 -0.40 -6.06 17.35
C HIS A 55 -0.12 -6.02 15.84
N VAL A 56 -0.42 -7.13 15.15
CA VAL A 56 -0.21 -7.25 13.71
C VAL A 56 -1.06 -6.24 12.94
N MET A 57 -2.31 -6.01 13.35
CA MET A 57 -3.15 -5.01 12.69
C MET A 57 -2.65 -3.57 12.86
N HIS A 58 -2.01 -3.22 13.99
CA HIS A 58 -1.39 -1.89 14.12
C HIS A 58 -0.11 -1.81 13.26
N ALA A 59 0.68 -2.88 13.22
CA ALA A 59 1.87 -2.96 12.38
C ALA A 59 1.55 -2.78 10.89
N THR A 60 0.45 -3.37 10.39
CA THR A 60 0.05 -3.18 8.98
C THR A 60 -0.32 -1.74 8.66
N VAL A 61 -0.97 -1.02 9.60
CA VAL A 61 -1.25 0.42 9.43
C VAL A 61 0.03 1.23 9.42
N LEU A 62 0.98 0.94 10.30
CA LEU A 62 2.29 1.62 10.30
C LEU A 62 3.03 1.43 8.98
N ILE A 63 3.02 0.21 8.42
CA ILE A 63 3.64 -0.05 7.12
C ILE A 63 2.91 0.70 6.01
N ALA A 64 1.57 0.74 6.03
CA ALA A 64 0.78 1.53 5.08
C ALA A 64 1.14 3.02 5.16
N LEU A 65 1.34 3.55 6.36
CA LEU A 65 1.74 4.94 6.58
C LEU A 65 3.16 5.21 6.04
N LEU A 66 4.10 4.30 6.25
CA LEU A 66 5.45 4.40 5.68
C LEU A 66 5.42 4.34 4.15
N ALA A 67 4.62 3.45 3.57
CA ALA A 67 4.44 3.37 2.12
C ALA A 67 3.82 4.66 1.57
N PHE A 68 2.82 5.23 2.26
CA PHE A 68 2.24 6.52 1.90
C PHE A 68 3.27 7.65 1.99
N ALA A 69 3.97 7.77 3.12
CA ALA A 69 4.96 8.83 3.32
C ALA A 69 6.11 8.76 2.30
N GLY A 70 6.52 7.56 1.90
CA GLY A 70 7.53 7.35 0.86
C GLY A 70 7.06 7.74 -0.55
N THR A 71 5.74 7.80 -0.80
CA THR A 71 5.18 8.02 -2.14
C THR A 71 4.34 9.29 -2.27
N VAL A 72 4.01 9.97 -1.17
CA VAL A 72 3.19 11.19 -1.16
C VAL A 72 3.83 12.33 -1.96
N LYS A 73 5.18 12.41 -1.99
CA LYS A 73 5.91 13.43 -2.76
C LYS A 73 5.64 13.33 -4.26
N ALA A 74 5.37 12.12 -4.77
CA ALA A 74 5.06 11.90 -6.18
C ALA A 74 3.76 12.60 -6.62
N LEU A 75 2.83 12.80 -5.69
CA LEU A 75 1.56 13.46 -5.97
C LEU A 75 1.78 14.93 -6.39
N GLY A 76 2.87 15.56 -5.93
CA GLY A 76 3.27 16.91 -6.36
C GLY A 76 3.72 16.98 -7.82
N HIS A 77 4.12 15.85 -8.42
CA HIS A 77 4.55 15.75 -9.81
C HIS A 77 3.41 15.29 -10.76
N LEU A 78 2.20 15.11 -10.23
CA LEU A 78 1.03 14.81 -11.07
C LEU A 78 0.73 15.89 -12.11
N PRO A 79 0.87 17.21 -11.83
CA PRO A 79 0.70 18.23 -12.86
C PRO A 79 1.68 18.06 -14.01
N ASP A 80 2.96 17.77 -13.72
CA ASP A 80 3.99 17.54 -14.75
C ASP A 80 3.66 16.32 -15.62
N LEU A 81 3.05 15.29 -15.02
CA LEU A 81 2.57 14.12 -15.74
C LEU A 81 1.42 14.48 -16.70
N ILE A 82 0.46 15.30 -16.24
CA ILE A 82 -0.69 15.74 -17.04
C ILE A 82 -0.25 16.64 -18.19
N HIS A 83 0.71 17.53 -17.95
CA HIS A 83 1.28 18.41 -18.97
C HIS A 83 2.29 17.71 -19.91
N GLY A 84 2.62 16.45 -19.65
CA GLY A 84 3.59 15.68 -20.46
C GLY A 84 5.05 16.12 -20.28
N THR A 85 5.35 16.93 -19.26
CA THR A 85 6.69 17.44 -18.96
C THR A 85 7.44 16.62 -17.91
N ALA A 86 6.81 15.58 -17.36
CA ALA A 86 7.42 14.73 -16.35
C ALA A 86 8.68 14.02 -16.88
N GLU A 87 9.82 14.21 -16.21
CA GLU A 87 11.08 13.52 -16.54
C GLU A 87 10.99 11.99 -16.35
N ARG A 88 10.15 11.53 -15.42
CA ARG A 88 10.01 10.11 -15.07
C ARG A 88 8.53 9.72 -14.93
N PRO A 89 7.76 9.72 -16.03
CA PRO A 89 6.30 9.59 -15.97
C PRO A 89 5.85 8.26 -15.35
N ALA A 90 6.53 7.15 -15.67
CA ALA A 90 6.20 5.85 -15.10
C ALA A 90 6.43 5.76 -13.58
N ALA A 91 7.45 6.47 -13.06
CA ALA A 91 7.70 6.54 -11.62
C ALA A 91 6.61 7.34 -10.91
N VAL A 92 6.19 8.48 -11.49
CA VAL A 92 5.09 9.30 -10.96
C VAL A 92 3.79 8.50 -10.92
N ILE A 93 3.46 7.77 -12.00
CA ILE A 93 2.27 6.90 -12.05
C ILE A 93 2.31 5.83 -10.96
N THR A 94 3.40 5.06 -10.90
CA THR A 94 3.54 3.94 -9.95
C THR A 94 3.47 4.45 -8.50
N GLN A 95 4.17 5.53 -8.18
CA GLN A 95 4.15 6.12 -6.83
C GLN A 95 2.78 6.71 -6.49
N SER A 96 2.07 7.31 -7.45
CA SER A 96 0.72 7.85 -7.22
C SER A 96 -0.28 6.73 -6.94
N ILE A 97 -0.22 5.62 -7.67
CA ILE A 97 -1.07 4.44 -7.41
C ILE A 97 -0.73 3.85 -6.03
N ASN A 98 0.56 3.74 -5.69
CA ASN A 98 1.02 3.27 -4.38
C ASN A 98 0.50 4.15 -3.23
N ALA A 99 0.56 5.48 -3.39
CA ALA A 99 0.02 6.44 -2.43
C ALA A 99 -1.49 6.26 -2.28
N GLY A 100 -2.23 6.12 -3.40
CA GLY A 100 -3.67 5.86 -3.39
C GLY A 100 -4.04 4.56 -2.68
N LEU A 101 -3.34 3.46 -2.98
CA LEU A 101 -3.54 2.17 -2.31
C LEU A 101 -3.22 2.24 -0.81
N SER A 102 -2.13 2.92 -0.43
CA SER A 102 -1.77 3.15 0.97
C SER A 102 -2.88 3.89 1.71
N LEU A 103 -3.35 5.02 1.15
CA LEU A 103 -4.39 5.85 1.74
C LEU A 103 -5.70 5.08 1.90
N LEU A 104 -6.12 4.35 0.86
CA LEU A 104 -7.32 3.54 0.89
C LEU A 104 -7.24 2.45 1.97
N TYR A 105 -6.08 1.78 2.11
CA TYR A 105 -5.87 0.80 3.17
C TYR A 105 -5.99 1.44 4.56
N ILE A 106 -5.35 2.59 4.78
CA ILE A 106 -5.41 3.32 6.06
C ILE A 106 -6.85 3.67 6.41
N VAL A 107 -7.64 4.17 5.44
CA VAL A 107 -9.05 4.50 5.64
C VAL A 107 -9.85 3.26 6.06
N PHE A 108 -9.67 2.12 5.37
CA PHE A 108 -10.33 0.88 5.76
C PHE A 108 -9.88 0.40 7.15
N ALA A 109 -8.61 0.59 7.51
CA ALA A 109 -8.09 0.22 8.81
C ALA A 109 -8.72 1.02 9.95
N VAL A 110 -8.75 2.35 9.80
CA VAL A 110 -9.41 3.24 10.76
C VAL A 110 -10.89 2.88 10.90
N ARG A 111 -11.62 2.67 9.79
CA ARG A 111 -13.04 2.26 9.84
C ARG A 111 -13.23 0.93 10.59
N SER A 112 -12.36 -0.05 10.35
CA SER A 112 -12.44 -1.33 11.06
C SER A 112 -12.14 -1.20 12.55
N PHE A 113 -11.21 -0.34 12.96
CA PHE A 113 -10.91 -0.10 14.38
C PHE A 113 -12.07 0.60 15.08
N ILE A 114 -12.68 1.59 14.43
CA ILE A 114 -13.88 2.26 14.95
C ILE A 114 -15.03 1.25 15.12
N GLN A 115 -15.27 0.39 14.13
CA GLN A 115 -16.31 -0.64 14.22
C GLN A 115 -16.04 -1.64 15.35
N ALA A 116 -14.80 -2.11 15.50
CA ALA A 116 -14.41 -3.01 16.59
C ALA A 116 -14.57 -2.36 17.97
N ARG A 117 -14.32 -1.05 18.07
CA ARG A 117 -14.57 -0.29 19.31
C ARG A 117 -16.06 -0.20 19.60
N ARG A 118 -16.89 0.13 18.61
CA ARG A 118 -18.34 0.25 18.75
C ARG A 118 -18.99 -1.07 19.21
N ALA A 119 -18.58 -2.20 18.62
CA ALA A 119 -19.07 -3.53 18.97
C ALA A 119 -18.68 -3.99 20.39
N ARG A 120 -17.72 -3.31 21.05
CA ARG A 120 -17.35 -3.58 22.44
C ARG A 120 -18.14 -2.73 23.45
N SER A 121 -18.73 -1.63 22.97
CA SER A 121 -19.53 -0.69 23.77
C SER A 121 -21.05 -0.93 23.67
N SER A 122 -21.47 -1.91 22.87
CA SER A 122 -22.86 -2.40 22.75
C SER A 122 -22.98 -3.76 23.41
#